data_AF-A0A7W8YN91-F1
#
_entry.id   AF-A0A7W8YN91-F1
#
_cell.length_a   1.000
_cell.length_b   1.000
_cell.length_c   1.000
_cell.angle_alpha   90.00
_cell.angle_beta   90.00
_cell.angle_gamma   90.00
#
_symmetry.space_group_name_H-M   'P 1'
#
loop_
_entity.id
_entity.type
_entity.pdbx_description
1 polymer ?
#
loop_
_entity_poly.entity_id
_entity_poly.type
_entity_poly.pdbx_seq_one_letter_code
_entity_poly.pdbx_strand_id
1 'polypeptide(L)' 'MSDDLRALLAKLQPAQRRAINHKVAIDLGRSQAQRIKAQQGPDGAAYPARKRRKEFKGKNGRIKRQKAAMFNKIRTAK' A
#
# COMPACT_ATOMS: atom_id res chain seq x y z
N MET A 1 18.32 12.54 18.88
CA MET A 1 18.90 11.39 19.61
C MET A 1 19.78 11.98 20.67
N SER A 2 19.44 11.85 21.96
CA SER A 2 20.24 12.47 23.03
C SER A 2 21.65 11.90 23.07
N ASP A 3 22.63 12.74 23.38
CA ASP A 3 24.04 12.32 23.49
C ASP A 3 24.24 11.28 24.60
N ASP A 4 23.44 11.35 25.66
CA ASP A 4 23.45 10.39 26.77
C ASP A 4 23.10 8.96 26.32
N LEU A 5 22.13 8.81 25.40
CA LEU A 5 21.76 7.51 24.87
C LEU A 5 22.90 6.92 24.02
N ARG A 6 23.60 7.77 23.26
CA ARG A 6 24.76 7.35 22.46
C ARG A 6 25.89 6.87 23.36
N ALA A 7 26.17 7.59 24.45
CA ALA A 7 27.17 7.22 25.43
C ALA A 7 26.83 5.91 26.16
N LEU A 8 25.56 5.70 26.51
CA LEU A 8 25.11 4.44 27.11
C LEU A 8 25.24 3.28 26.13
N LEU A 9 24.79 3.46 24.88
CA LEU A 9 24.95 2.45 23.85
C LEU A 9 26.42 2.12 23.63
N ALA A 10 27.32 3.11 23.59
CA ALA A 10 28.76 2.90 23.46
C ALA A 10 29.33 1.94 24.50
N LYS A 11 28.82 1.96 25.74
CA LYS A 11 29.22 1.07 26.84
C LYS A 11 28.73 -0.38 26.70
N LEU A 12 27.80 -0.69 25.79
CA LEU A 12 27.31 -2.05 25.57
C LEU A 12 28.26 -2.88 24.69
N GLN A 13 28.38 -4.17 25.02
CA GLN A 13 29.07 -5.13 24.18
C GLN A 13 28.42 -5.23 22.79
N PRO A 14 29.18 -5.52 21.72
CA PRO A 14 28.64 -5.57 20.35
C PRO A 14 27.41 -6.48 20.21
N ALA A 15 27.39 -7.63 20.90
CA ALA A 15 26.27 -8.57 20.88
C ALA A 15 24.98 -7.98 21.48
N GLN A 16 25.10 -7.29 22.62
CA GLN A 16 23.96 -6.67 23.31
C GLN A 16 23.38 -5.52 22.49
N ARG A 17 24.23 -4.73 21.84
CA ARG A 17 23.82 -3.65 20.92
C ARG A 17 23.04 -4.20 19.72
N ARG A 18 23.51 -5.31 19.12
CA ARG A 18 22.79 -5.99 18.03
C ARG A 18 21.42 -6.47 18.48
N ALA A 19 21.31 -7.07 19.66
CA ALA A 19 20.04 -7.56 20.21
C ALA A 19 19.01 -6.43 20.38
N ILE A 20 19.44 -5.29 20.95
CA ILE A 20 18.56 -4.12 21.13
C ILE A 20 18.14 -3.55 19.78
N ASN A 21 19.08 -3.33 18.86
CA ASN A 21 18.77 -2.80 17.53
C ASN A 21 17.79 -3.71 16.77
N HIS A 22 17.94 -5.02 16.89
CA HIS A 22 17.03 -5.98 16.27
C HIS A 22 15.61 -5.88 16.85
N LYS A 23 15.48 -5.78 18.18
CA LYS A 23 14.18 -5.59 18.84
C LYS A 23 13.52 -4.28 18.38
N VAL A 24 14.26 -3.18 18.35
CA VAL A 24 13.77 -1.88 17.87
C VAL A 24 13.32 -1.97 16.41
N ALA A 25 14.08 -2.65 15.55
CA ALA A 25 13.71 -2.83 14.15
C ALA A 25 12.41 -3.62 13.98
N ILE A 26 12.21 -4.70 14.76
CA ILE A 26 10.98 -5.49 14.76
C ILE A 26 9.79 -4.61 15.18
N ASP A 27 9.91 -3.90 16.30
CA ASP A 27 8.80 -3.11 16.85
C ASP A 27 8.45 -1.92 15.93
N LEU A 28 9.47 -1.29 15.32
CA LEU A 28 9.28 -0.29 14.29
C LEU A 28 8.55 -0.86 13.07
N GLY A 29 8.95 -2.04 12.59
CA GLY A 29 8.29 -2.72 11.47
C GLY A 29 6.82 -3.02 11.77
N ARG A 30 6.51 -3.54 12.97
CA ARG A 30 5.14 -3.81 13.42
C ARG A 30 4.29 -2.54 13.46
N SER A 31 4.82 -1.47 14.05
CA SER A 31 4.14 -0.17 14.11
C SER A 31 3.84 0.39 12.71
N GLN A 32 4.83 0.32 11.80
CA GLN A 32 4.64 0.76 10.42
C GLN A 32 3.57 -0.07 9.69
N ALA A 33 3.58 -1.39 9.84
CA ALA A 33 2.57 -2.26 9.23
C ALA A 33 1.15 -1.93 9.73
N GLN A 34 0.98 -1.71 11.04
CA GLN A 34 -0.29 -1.28 11.63
C GLN A 34 -0.75 0.06 11.05
N ARG A 35 0.15 1.04 10.95
CA ARG A 35 -0.14 2.37 10.42
C ARG A 35 -0.52 2.36 8.94
N ILE A 36 0.21 1.59 8.12
CA ILE A 36 -0.11 1.39 6.70
C ILE A 36 -1.48 0.72 6.55
N LYS A 37 -1.79 -0.30 7.37
CA LYS A 37 -3.10 -0.95 7.39
C LYS A 37 -4.22 0.03 7.74
N ALA A 38 -3.96 0.96 8.65
CA ALA A 38 -4.87 2.06 8.99
C ALA A 38 -4.91 3.19 7.95
N GLN A 39 -4.15 3.10 6.85
CA GLN A 39 -4.00 4.14 5.82
C GLN A 39 -3.51 5.48 6.38
N GLN A 40 -2.54 5.43 7.30
CA GLN A 40 -1.94 6.61 7.94
C GLN A 40 -0.47 6.80 7.54
N GLY A 41 -0.07 8.05 7.38
CA GLY A 41 1.29 8.52 7.19
C GLY A 41 2.11 8.50 8.48
N PRO A 42 3.44 8.65 8.40
CA PRO A 42 4.31 8.72 9.56
C PRO A 42 4.02 9.90 10.49
N ASP A 43 3.40 10.95 9.97
CA ASP A 43 2.84 12.11 10.65
C ASP A 43 1.43 11.86 11.24
N GLY A 44 0.86 10.68 11.03
CA GLY A 44 -0.49 10.31 11.46
C GLY A 44 -1.60 10.77 10.51
N ALA A 45 -1.29 11.54 9.47
CA ALA A 45 -2.27 12.01 8.51
C ALA A 45 -2.81 10.85 7.66
N ALA A 46 -4.08 10.92 7.26
CA ALA A 46 -4.64 9.92 6.35
C ALA A 46 -3.96 10.00 4.97
N TYR A 47 -3.81 8.87 4.31
CA TYR A 47 -3.29 8.85 2.94
C TYR A 47 -4.19 9.62 1.97
N PRO A 48 -3.61 10.30 0.97
CA PRO A 48 -4.38 10.96 -0.06
C PRO A 48 -5.24 9.94 -0.81
N ALA A 49 -6.46 10.35 -1.16
CA ALA A 49 -7.37 9.52 -1.93
C ALA A 49 -6.72 9.06 -3.24
N ARG A 50 -6.79 7.76 -3.54
CA ARG A 50 -6.28 7.24 -4.81
C ARG A 50 -7.01 7.89 -5.98
N LYS A 51 -6.26 8.19 -7.05
CA LYS A 51 -6.80 8.64 -8.34
C LYS A 51 -7.95 7.72 -8.75
N ARG A 52 -9.15 8.27 -8.93
CA ARG A 52 -10.30 7.51 -9.41
C ARG A 52 -9.97 6.93 -10.79
N ARG A 53 -10.08 5.60 -10.95
CA ARG A 53 -10.02 4.98 -12.27
C ARG A 53 -11.19 5.52 -13.10
N LYS A 54 -10.97 5.80 -14.39
CA LYS A 54 -12.02 6.15 -15.36
C LYS A 54 -13.19 5.18 -15.16
N GLU A 55 -14.38 5.72 -14.96
CA GLU A 55 -15.56 4.97 -14.61
C GLU A 55 -15.83 3.84 -15.61
N PHE A 56 -15.67 2.60 -15.17
CA PHE A 56 -16.16 1.44 -15.92
C PHE A 56 -17.69 1.49 -16.10
N LYS A 57 -18.39 2.25 -15.25
CA LYS A 57 -19.84 2.48 -15.29
C LYS A 57 -20.31 3.18 -16.57
N GLY A 58 -19.47 3.98 -17.23
CA GLY A 58 -19.82 4.60 -18.52
C GLY A 58 -19.92 3.62 -19.69
N LYS A 59 -19.51 2.35 -19.50
CA LYS A 59 -19.49 1.30 -20.54
C LYS A 59 -20.51 0.18 -20.26
N ASN A 60 -21.53 0.44 -19.46
CA ASN A 60 -22.59 -0.52 -19.19
C ASN A 60 -23.24 -1.00 -20.51
N GLY A 61 -23.37 -2.32 -20.65
CA GLY A 61 -23.97 -2.97 -21.82
C GLY A 61 -23.13 -2.93 -23.11
N ARG A 62 -21.87 -2.44 -23.08
CA ARG A 62 -21.01 -2.39 -24.28
C ARG A 62 -20.85 -3.77 -24.94
N ILE A 63 -20.56 -4.80 -24.14
CA ILE A 63 -20.39 -6.17 -24.64
C ILE A 63 -21.69 -6.68 -25.28
N LYS A 64 -22.85 -6.42 -24.66
CA LYS A 64 -24.16 -6.82 -25.19
C LYS A 64 -24.44 -6.19 -26.55
N ARG A 65 -24.19 -4.88 -26.69
CA ARG A 65 -24.34 -4.15 -27.97
C ARG A 65 -23.36 -4.66 -29.04
N GLN A 66 -22.10 -4.89 -28.68
CA GLN A 66 -21.10 -5.44 -29.59
C GLN A 66 -21.49 -6.83 -30.12
N LYS A 67 -21.96 -7.72 -29.25
CA LYS A 67 -22.43 -9.05 -29.64
C LYS A 67 -23.66 -8.97 -30.55
N ALA A 68 -24.66 -8.15 -30.22
CA ALA A 68 -25.83 -7.97 -31.06
C ALA A 68 -25.47 -7.48 -32.47
N ALA A 69 -24.60 -6.48 -32.57
CA ALA A 69 -24.12 -5.97 -33.85
C ALA A 69 -23.36 -7.05 -34.67
N MET A 70 -22.54 -7.86 -34.01
CA MET A 70 -21.83 -8.98 -34.66
C MET A 70 -22.81 -10.02 -35.22
N PHE A 71 -23.78 -10.48 -34.42
CA PHE A 71 -24.76 -11.46 -34.88
C PHE A 71 -25.65 -10.92 -35.98
N ASN A 72 -26.04 -9.65 -35.92
CA ASN A 72 -26.76 -9.00 -37.02
C ASN A 72 -25.93 -9.04 -38.31
N LYS A 73 -24.64 -8.68 -38.25
CA LYS A 73 -23.73 -8.72 -39.40
C LYS A 73 -23.63 -10.13 -40.00
N ILE A 74 -23.55 -11.18 -39.18
CA ILE A 74 -23.55 -12.58 -39.66
C ILE A 74 -24.89 -12.92 -40.33
N ARG A 75 -26.02 -12.49 -39.76
CA ARG A 75 -27.36 -12.79 -40.28
C ARG A 75 -27.67 -12.10 -41.60
N THR A 76 -27.13 -10.90 -41.81
CA THR A 76 -27.43 -10.06 -42.97
C THR A 76 -26.36 -10.11 -44.05
N ALA A 77 -25.26 -10.84 -43.84
CA ALA A 77 -24.29 -11.13 -44.88
C ALA A 77 -24.91 -12.14 -45.87
N LYS A 78 -25.43 -11.63 -46.98
CA LYS A 78 -25.70 -12.39 -48.20
C LYS A 78 -24.46 -12.38 -49.08
#